data_AF-A0AAD9UTT1-F1
#
_entry.id   AF-A0AAD9UTT1-F1
#
_cell.length_a   1.000
_cell.length_b   1.000
_cell.length_c   1.000
_cell.angle_alpha   90.00
_cell.angle_beta   90.00
_cell.angle_gamma   90.00
#
_symmetry.space_group_name_H-M   'P 1'
#
loop_
_entity.id
_entity.type
_entity.pdbx_description
1 polymer ?
#
loop_
_entity_poly.entity_id
_entity_poly.type
_entity_poly.pdbx_seq_one_letter_code
_entity_poly.pdbx_strand_id
1 'polypeptide(L)'
;MMMILMISVISHGQHLVLLLNGTRNMIKAMSQKDKLALEYTAVIDEENKTWKGSAIIPIDYFPPEVAKINAYAIHGSGECRQYEALYPATTGFDTPDFHRLQFFKDFNFKALFTETWKQPKSIYWTASRNEPNTLYS
;
A
#
# COMPACT_ATOMS: atom_id res chain seq x y z
N MET A 1 3.95 3.97 -17.01
CA MET A 1 3.32 4.60 -15.83
C MET A 1 3.11 3.51 -14.79
N MET A 2 3.60 3.67 -13.56
CA MET A 2 3.53 2.62 -12.52
C MET A 2 2.55 3.06 -11.43
N MET A 3 1.47 2.31 -11.23
CA MET A 3 0.46 2.65 -10.22
C MET A 3 0.72 1.84 -8.94
N ILE A 4 0.63 2.48 -7.79
CA ILE A 4 0.99 1.88 -6.49
C ILE A 4 -0.10 2.18 -5.48
N LEU A 5 -0.67 1.13 -4.89
CA LEU A 5 -1.50 1.23 -3.69
C LEU A 5 -0.59 1.00 -2.47
N MET A 6 -0.59 1.95 -1.53
CA MET A 6 0.11 1.82 -0.25
C MET A 6 -0.90 1.89 0.89
N ILE A 7 -0.85 0.93 1.80
CA ILE A 7 -1.72 0.83 2.96
C ILE A 7 -0.86 0.74 4.21
N SER A 8 -1.15 1.58 5.19
CA SER A 8 -0.55 1.54 6.52
C SER A 8 -1.65 1.36 7.56
N VAL A 9 -1.42 0.48 8.52
CA VAL A 9 -2.31 0.22 9.66
C VAL A 9 -1.50 0.27 10.95
N ILE A 10 -2.09 0.74 12.04
CA ILE A 10 -1.43 0.77 13.35
C ILE A 10 -2.31 0.14 14.44
N SER A 11 -1.69 -0.25 15.55
CA SER A 11 -2.34 -1.04 16.62
C SER A 11 -3.56 -0.40 17.26
N HIS A 12 -3.74 0.91 17.13
CA HIS A 12 -4.84 1.67 17.75
C HIS A 12 -5.99 1.99 16.78
N GLY A 13 -6.08 1.26 15.65
CA GLY A 13 -7.20 1.38 14.72
C GLY A 13 -7.07 2.47 13.66
N GLN A 14 -6.04 3.32 13.72
CA GLN A 14 -5.78 4.27 12.63
C GLN A 14 -5.18 3.56 11.42
N HIS A 15 -5.49 4.09 10.24
CA HIS A 15 -4.97 3.61 8.98
C HIS A 15 -4.80 4.78 7.99
N LEU A 16 -3.98 4.56 6.97
CA LEU A 16 -3.75 5.47 5.86
C LEU A 16 -3.72 4.67 4.57
N VAL A 17 -4.42 5.17 3.54
CA VAL A 17 -4.36 4.62 2.18
C VAL A 17 -3.86 5.70 1.23
N LEU A 18 -2.79 5.41 0.49
CA LEU A 18 -2.25 6.28 -0.54
C LEU A 18 -2.29 5.60 -1.90
N LEU A 19 -2.65 6.38 -2.92
CA LEU A 19 -2.55 6.02 -4.32
C LEU A 19 -1.43 6.85 -4.94
N LEU A 20 -0.47 6.18 -5.56
CA LEU A 20 0.68 6.83 -6.18
C LEU A 20 0.80 6.48 -7.66
N ASN A 21 1.28 7.44 -8.45
CA ASN A 21 1.63 7.29 -9.84
C ASN A 21 3.16 7.40 -10.03
N GLY A 22 3.85 6.31 -9.75
CA GLY A 22 5.30 6.22 -9.71
C GLY A 22 5.83 6.40 -8.28
N THR A 23 7.15 6.28 -8.15
CA THR A 23 7.83 6.38 -6.86
C THR A 23 7.65 7.77 -6.26
N ARG A 24 7.09 7.85 -5.05
CA ARG A 24 6.90 9.10 -4.29
C ARG A 24 6.02 10.16 -4.99
N ASN A 25 5.20 9.76 -5.95
CA ASN A 25 4.28 10.67 -6.63
C ASN A 25 2.84 10.37 -6.22
N MET A 26 2.39 10.97 -5.12
CA MET A 26 1.06 10.74 -4.56
C MET A 26 0.00 11.47 -5.39
N ILE A 27 -1.03 10.74 -5.84
CA ILE A 27 -2.17 11.29 -6.58
C ILE A 27 -3.43 11.41 -5.72
N LYS A 28 -3.54 10.59 -4.66
CA LYS A 28 -4.64 10.63 -3.70
C LYS A 28 -4.15 10.12 -2.35
N ALA A 29 -4.47 10.84 -1.29
CA ALA A 29 -4.47 10.32 0.06
C ALA A 29 -5.92 10.11 0.48
N MET A 30 -6.21 8.97 1.12
CA MET A 30 -7.51 8.69 1.70
C MET A 30 -7.31 8.42 3.18
N SER A 31 -7.95 9.24 4.00
CA SER A 31 -7.94 9.15 5.46
C SER A 31 -9.37 8.99 5.99
N GLN A 32 -9.51 8.73 7.29
CA GLN A 32 -10.82 8.66 7.96
C GLN A 32 -11.70 9.90 7.72
N LYS A 33 -11.11 11.07 7.42
CA LYS A 33 -11.83 12.32 7.10
C LYS A 33 -12.42 12.34 5.69
N ASP A 34 -11.88 11.56 4.77
CA ASP A 34 -12.28 11.52 3.34
C ASP A 34 -13.38 10.49 3.05
N LYS A 35 -13.98 9.89 4.10
CA LYS A 35 -15.10 8.91 4.07
C LYS A 35 -14.83 7.60 3.31
N LEU A 36 -13.60 7.34 2.89
CA LEU A 36 -13.18 6.10 2.22
C LEU A 36 -12.23 5.32 3.12
N ALA A 37 -12.78 4.91 4.26
CA ALA A 37 -12.09 4.14 5.30
C ALA A 37 -11.81 2.71 4.82
N LEU A 38 -10.69 2.14 5.25
CA LEU A 38 -10.56 0.69 5.34
C LEU A 38 -11.44 0.21 6.49
N GLU A 39 -12.18 -0.86 6.28
CA GLU A 39 -12.71 -1.62 7.41
C GLU A 39 -11.52 -2.31 8.08
N TYR A 40 -11.10 -1.77 9.21
CA TYR A 40 -9.89 -2.20 9.91
C TYR A 40 -10.16 -2.39 11.40
N THR A 41 -9.78 -3.56 11.91
CA THR A 41 -9.83 -3.90 13.33
C THR A 41 -8.42 -4.22 13.83
N ALA A 42 -8.14 -3.82 15.07
CA ALA A 42 -6.91 -4.15 15.76
C ALA A 42 -7.25 -4.65 17.18
N VAL A 43 -6.66 -5.77 17.56
CA VAL A 43 -6.79 -6.34 18.91
C VAL A 43 -5.40 -6.29 19.54
N ILE A 44 -5.27 -5.54 20.62
CA ILE A 44 -4.02 -5.43 21.39
C ILE A 44 -4.05 -6.47 22.51
N ASP A 45 -2.97 -7.23 22.62
CA ASP A 45 -2.67 -8.11 23.72
C ASP A 45 -1.57 -7.45 24.57
N GLU A 46 -2.00 -6.79 25.65
CA GLU A 46 -1.13 -6.05 26.56
C GLU A 46 -0.20 -6.98 27.35
N GLU A 47 -0.63 -8.21 27.63
CA GLU A 47 0.15 -9.18 28.40
C GLU A 47 1.35 -9.67 27.57
N ASN A 48 1.09 -10.06 26.33
CA ASN A 48 2.13 -10.54 25.42
C ASN A 48 2.85 -9.42 24.66
N LYS A 49 2.41 -8.16 24.84
CA LYS A 49 2.92 -6.98 24.10
C LYS A 49 2.85 -7.17 22.58
N THR A 50 1.77 -7.77 22.11
CA THR A 50 1.52 -7.99 20.69
C THR A 50 0.20 -7.36 20.28
N TRP A 51 -0.03 -7.26 18.97
CA TRP A 51 -1.34 -6.91 18.45
C TRP A 51 -1.59 -7.63 17.13
N LYS A 52 -2.86 -7.87 16.83
CA LYS A 52 -3.29 -8.45 15.57
C LYS A 52 -4.25 -7.50 14.86
N GLY A 53 -3.94 -7.18 13.61
CA GLY A 53 -4.79 -6.38 12.72
C GLY A 53 -5.50 -7.20 11.66
N SER A 54 -6.69 -6.78 11.26
CA SER A 54 -7.39 -7.29 10.08
C SER A 54 -8.00 -6.13 9.31
N ALA A 55 -7.69 -6.02 8.01
CA ALA A 55 -8.21 -4.98 7.13
C ALA A 55 -8.91 -5.59 5.91
N ILE A 56 -10.07 -5.05 5.55
CA ILE A 56 -10.74 -5.33 4.27
C ILE A 56 -10.43 -4.19 3.32
N ILE A 57 -9.80 -4.54 2.19
CA ILE A 57 -9.39 -3.58 1.17
C ILE A 57 -10.40 -3.65 0.03
N PRO A 58 -11.13 -2.56 -0.27
CA PRO A 58 -12.01 -2.51 -1.42
C PRO A 58 -11.25 -2.80 -2.72
N ILE A 59 -11.84 -3.62 -3.57
CA ILE A 59 -11.20 -4.07 -4.81
C ILE A 59 -10.84 -2.92 -5.75
N ASP A 60 -11.63 -1.85 -5.73
CA ASP A 60 -11.43 -0.65 -6.55
C ASP A 60 -10.19 0.15 -6.13
N TYR A 61 -9.61 -0.10 -4.95
CA TYR A 61 -8.37 0.58 -4.54
C TYR A 61 -7.15 -0.01 -5.24
N PHE A 62 -7.22 -1.27 -5.67
CA PHE A 62 -6.10 -1.91 -6.36
C PHE A 62 -5.92 -1.30 -7.76
N PRO A 63 -4.67 -0.99 -8.15
CA PRO A 63 -4.40 -0.57 -9.52
C PRO A 63 -4.72 -1.72 -10.49
N PRO A 64 -5.00 -1.41 -11.77
CA PRO A 64 -5.10 -2.44 -12.80
C PRO A 64 -3.80 -3.26 -12.85
N GLU A 65 -3.95 -4.57 -13.05
CA GLU A 65 -2.81 -5.48 -13.31
C GLU A 65 -1.77 -5.52 -12.19
N VAL A 66 -2.23 -5.61 -10.93
CA VAL A 66 -1.34 -5.85 -9.78
C VAL A 66 -0.47 -7.08 -10.05
N ALA A 67 0.84 -6.87 -10.13
CA ALA A 67 1.81 -7.92 -10.46
C ALA A 67 2.90 -8.10 -9.40
N LYS A 68 3.02 -7.17 -8.44
CA LYS A 68 4.09 -7.17 -7.44
C LYS A 68 3.57 -6.73 -6.07
N ILE A 69 4.18 -7.26 -5.01
CA ILE A 69 3.86 -6.90 -3.63
C ILE A 69 5.11 -6.86 -2.74
N ASN A 70 5.03 -6.08 -1.67
CA ASN A 70 5.87 -6.20 -0.49
C ASN A 70 5.04 -5.83 0.74
N ALA A 71 5.52 -6.18 1.92
CA ALA A 71 4.92 -5.79 3.20
C ALA A 71 6.02 -5.38 4.16
N TYR A 72 5.71 -4.45 5.06
CA TYR A 72 6.68 -3.87 5.98
C TYR A 72 6.12 -3.84 7.41
N ALA A 73 7.00 -3.97 8.39
CA ALA A 73 6.70 -3.69 9.78
C ALA A 73 7.75 -2.72 10.33
N ILE A 74 7.29 -1.68 11.03
CA ILE A 74 8.15 -0.69 11.69
C ILE A 74 7.69 -0.60 13.14
N HIS A 75 8.57 -0.96 14.07
CA HIS A 75 8.26 -0.98 15.50
C HIS A 75 9.47 -0.58 16.33
N GLY A 76 9.28 -0.38 17.63
CA GLY A 76 10.28 0.22 18.51
C GLY A 76 10.42 1.74 18.33
N SER A 77 11.35 2.33 19.07
CA SER A 77 11.57 3.78 19.13
C SER A 77 13.06 4.11 19.24
N GLY A 78 13.45 5.30 18.76
CA GLY A 78 14.83 5.77 18.77
C GLY A 78 15.79 4.77 18.12
N GLU A 79 16.89 4.48 18.81
CA GLU A 79 17.91 3.50 18.39
C GLU A 79 17.39 2.06 18.36
N CYS A 80 16.32 1.75 19.10
CA CYS A 80 15.70 0.43 19.12
C CYS A 80 14.66 0.23 18.01
N ARG A 81 14.49 1.20 17.09
CA ARG A 81 13.53 1.09 15.99
C ARG A 81 13.98 0.03 14.99
N GLN A 82 13.09 -0.94 14.75
CA GLN A 82 13.28 -2.01 13.78
C GLN A 82 12.50 -1.72 12.50
N TYR A 83 13.09 -2.13 11.38
CA TYR A 83 12.51 -2.04 10.05
C TYR A 83 12.57 -3.41 9.40
N GLU A 84 11.41 -4.01 9.22
CA GLU A 84 11.25 -5.36 8.70
C GLU A 84 10.49 -5.32 7.39
N ALA A 85 10.75 -6.30 6.53
CA ALA A 85 10.09 -6.45 5.25
C ALA A 85 9.87 -7.92 4.91
N LEU A 86 8.75 -8.23 4.27
CA LEU A 86 8.50 -9.56 3.70
C LEU A 86 9.56 -9.92 2.65
N TYR A 87 9.90 -8.94 1.81
CA TYR A 87 10.99 -9.02 0.85
C TYR A 87 12.01 -7.91 1.14
N PRO A 88 13.08 -8.21 1.89
CA PRO A 88 14.04 -7.20 2.33
C PRO A 88 14.93 -6.72 1.17
N ALA A 89 15.44 -5.50 1.33
CA ALA A 89 16.50 -4.99 0.47
C ALA A 89 17.78 -5.83 0.65
N THR A 90 18.55 -5.95 -0.43
CA THR A 90 19.88 -6.57 -0.37
C THR A 90 20.89 -5.64 0.31
N THR A 91 22.12 -6.10 0.55
CA THR A 91 23.21 -5.28 1.09
C THR A 91 23.51 -4.06 0.20
N GLY A 92 23.97 -2.96 0.81
CA GLY A 92 24.37 -1.73 0.10
C GLY A 92 23.41 -0.54 0.25
N PHE A 93 22.51 -0.57 1.23
CA PHE A 93 21.65 0.58 1.56
C PHE A 93 21.79 0.93 3.03
N ASP A 94 22.18 2.18 3.29
CA ASP A 94 22.46 2.65 4.65
C ASP A 94 21.21 3.15 5.37
N THR A 95 20.09 3.31 4.65
CA THR A 95 18.83 3.83 5.19
C THR A 95 17.62 2.99 4.76
N PRO A 96 16.68 2.72 5.69
CA PRO A 96 15.41 2.10 5.37
C PRO A 96 14.61 2.94 4.37
N ASP A 97 14.14 2.31 3.31
CA ASP A 97 13.28 2.95 2.31
C ASP A 97 12.32 1.93 1.69
N PHE A 98 11.05 2.01 2.09
CA PHE A 98 9.98 1.14 1.59
C PHE A 98 9.50 1.49 0.17
N HIS A 99 10.02 2.56 -0.44
CA HIS A 99 9.79 2.92 -1.84
C HIS A 99 10.84 2.33 -2.81
N ARG A 100 11.68 1.39 -2.36
CA ARG A 100 12.60 0.64 -3.23
C ARG A 100 11.88 -0.48 -3.97
N LEU A 101 11.14 -0.09 -5.00
CA LEU A 101 10.22 -0.96 -5.75
C LEU A 101 10.91 -2.16 -6.43
N GLN A 102 12.22 -2.09 -6.67
CA GLN A 102 13.01 -3.20 -7.21
C GLN A 102 13.04 -4.44 -6.29
N PHE A 103 12.74 -4.29 -5.00
CA PHE A 103 12.70 -5.40 -4.05
C PHE A 103 11.31 -6.05 -3.92
N PHE A 104 10.29 -5.48 -4.56
CA PHE A 104 8.97 -6.09 -4.59
C PHE A 104 9.03 -7.36 -5.44
N LYS A 105 8.45 -8.44 -4.92
CA LYS A 105 8.39 -9.73 -5.61
C LYS A 105 7.10 -9.87 -6.38
N ASP A 106 7.15 -10.77 -7.36
CA ASP A 106 5.99 -11.08 -8.19
C ASP A 106 4.87 -11.65 -7.33
N PHE A 107 3.65 -11.21 -7.63
CA PHE A 107 2.46 -11.55 -6.89
C PHE A 107 1.35 -11.91 -7.87
N ASN A 108 0.88 -13.15 -7.79
CA ASN A 108 -0.24 -13.60 -8.61
C ASN A 108 -1.56 -13.13 -8.00
N PHE A 109 -1.88 -11.85 -8.19
CA PHE A 109 -3.11 -11.26 -7.66
C PHE A 109 -4.37 -11.95 -8.20
N LYS A 110 -4.33 -12.42 -9.46
CA LYS A 110 -5.47 -13.11 -10.09
C LYS A 110 -5.79 -14.45 -9.43
N ALA A 111 -4.80 -15.12 -8.82
CA ALA A 111 -5.02 -16.37 -8.11
C ALA A 111 -5.89 -16.22 -6.85
N LEU A 112 -6.17 -14.99 -6.40
CA LEU A 112 -7.11 -14.72 -5.30
C LEU A 112 -8.58 -14.84 -5.73
N PHE A 113 -8.86 -14.93 -7.03
CA PHE A 113 -10.21 -14.88 -7.59
C PHE A 113 -10.49 -16.09 -8.47
N THR A 114 -11.76 -16.31 -8.81
CA THR A 114 -12.16 -17.33 -9.77
C THR A 114 -11.61 -17.01 -11.17
N GLU A 115 -11.41 -18.03 -12.01
CA GLU A 115 -10.89 -17.84 -13.38
C GLU A 115 -11.73 -16.89 -14.25
N THR A 116 -13.03 -16.82 -13.96
CA THR A 116 -14.00 -15.96 -14.65
C THR A 116 -14.00 -14.52 -14.15
N TRP A 117 -13.35 -14.25 -13.01
CA TRP A 117 -13.36 -12.93 -12.40
C TRP A 117 -12.53 -11.94 -13.23
N LYS A 118 -13.08 -10.74 -13.40
CA LYS A 118 -12.41 -9.62 -14.06
C LYS A 118 -12.35 -8.46 -13.08
N GLN A 119 -11.17 -7.86 -12.95
CA GLN A 119 -11.01 -6.67 -12.11
C GLN A 119 -11.94 -5.56 -12.62
N PRO A 120 -12.83 -5.02 -11.77
CA PRO A 120 -13.68 -3.91 -12.15
C PRO A 120 -12.84 -2.67 -12.45
N LYS A 121 -13.39 -1.78 -13.28
CA LYS A 121 -12.74 -0.50 -13.56
C LYS A 121 -12.77 0.35 -12.29
N SER A 122 -11.59 0.59 -11.73
CA SER A 122 -11.45 1.54 -10.62
C SER A 122 -11.73 2.97 -11.07
N ILE A 123 -12.51 3.69 -10.26
CA ILE A 123 -12.73 5.13 -10.42
C ILE A 123 -11.51 5.97 -10.01
N TYR A 124 -10.59 5.39 -9.25
CA TYR A 124 -9.40 6.09 -8.75
C TYR A 124 -8.22 6.02 -9.71
N TRP A 125 -8.17 4.95 -10.51
CA TRP A 125 -7.13 4.70 -11.50
C TRP A 125 -7.64 5.07 -12.89
N THR A 126 -7.97 6.33 -13.11
CA THR A 126 -8.11 6.85 -14.47
C THR A 126 -6.71 6.92 -15.06
N ALA A 127 -6.43 6.07 -16.04
CA ALA A 127 -5.22 6.24 -16.82
C ALA A 127 -5.24 7.67 -17.37
N SER A 128 -4.23 8.48 -17.04
CA SER A 128 -3.85 9.61 -17.86
C SER A 128 -3.35 9.03 -19.20
N ARG A 129 -4.26 8.48 -20.00
CA ARG A 129 -4.04 8.21 -21.40
C ARG A 129 -4.18 9.57 -22.08
N ASN A 130 -3.05 10.25 -22.25
CA ASN A 130 -2.86 11.36 -23.18
C ASN A 130 -3.81 12.56 -23.00
N GLU A 131 -3.60 13.39 -21.98
CA GLU A 131 -3.85 14.82 -22.15
C GLU A 131 -2.52 15.55 -22.05
N PRO A 132 -2.06 16.25 -23.12
CA PRO A 132 -0.97 17.19 -22.96
C PRO A 132 -1.40 18.26 -21.95
N ASN A 133 -0.54 18.55 -20.98
CA ASN A 133 -0.70 19.69 -20.08
C ASN A 133 -0.77 20.98 -20.91
N THR A 134 -1.97 21.38 -21.34
CA THR A 134 -2.25 22.75 -21.77
C THR A 134 -2.86 23.49 -20.60
N LEU A 135 -2.03 23.79 -19.59
CA LEU A 135 -2.33 24.81 -18.58
C LEU A 135 -1.05 25.59 -18.28
N TYR A 136 -0.53 26.24 -19.32
CA TYR A 136 0.14 27.54 -19.25
C TYR A 136 -0.09 28.24 -20.60
N SER A 137 -1.12 29.09 -20.66
CA SER A 137 -1.23 30.25 -21.54
C SER A 137 -1.76 31.39 -20.72
#